data_AF-A0A563DHG1-F1
#
_entry.id   AF-A0A563DHG1-F1
#
_cell.length_a   1.000
_cell.length_b   1.000
_cell.length_c   1.000
_cell.angle_alpha   90.00
_cell.angle_beta   90.00
_cell.angle_gamma   90.00
#
_symmetry.space_group_name_H-M   'P 1'
#
loop_
_entity.id
_entity.type
_entity.pdbx_description
1 polymer ?
#
loop_
_entity_poly.entity_id
_entity_poly.type
_entity_poly.pdbx_seq_one_letter_code
_entity_poly.pdbx_strand_id
1 'polypeptide(L)'
;HQGRNIKRLREMLGIKQESLALDLGVTQSTVSDYEQKEQLEDKILEKVSQALKVPMEAIKNMNNEATINYINTFNDSANGNFNNYNCTFNPIDKLVELYERMIKDRDELIEKLSK
;
A
#
# COMPACT_ATOMS: atom_id res chain seq x y z
N HIS A 1 4.89 14.00 -5.72
CA HIS A 1 3.47 13.91 -6.14
C HIS A 1 2.63 13.29 -5.03
N GLN A 2 1.88 14.11 -4.30
CA GLN A 2 1.02 13.68 -3.20
C GLN A 2 -0.18 12.85 -3.69
N GLY A 3 -0.81 13.21 -4.82
CA GLY A 3 -1.91 12.42 -5.39
C GLY A 3 -1.51 10.99 -5.75
N ARG A 4 -0.30 10.81 -6.33
CA ARG A 4 0.25 9.47 -6.61
C ARG A 4 0.48 8.66 -5.34
N ASN A 5 0.85 9.31 -4.24
CA ASN A 5 1.05 8.65 -2.95
C ASN A 5 -0.29 8.21 -2.35
N ILE A 6 -1.33 9.03 -2.46
CA ILE A 6 -2.70 8.69 -2.03
C ILE A 6 -3.21 7.46 -2.79
N LYS A 7 -3.06 7.45 -4.13
CA LYS A 7 -3.47 6.31 -4.96
C LYS A 7 -2.80 5.00 -4.52
N ARG A 8 -1.49 5.04 -4.30
CA ARG A 8 -0.71 3.87 -3.86
C ARG A 8 -1.11 3.40 -2.47
N LEU A 9 -1.27 4.31 -1.50
CA LEU A 9 -1.72 3.96 -0.14
C LEU A 9 -3.10 3.31 -0.18
N ARG A 10 -4.00 3.87 -0.99
CA ARG A 10 -5.33 3.30 -1.22
C ARG A 10 -5.24 1.88 -1.78
N GLU A 11 -4.40 1.64 -2.78
CA GLU A 11 -4.19 0.32 -3.39
C GLU A 11 -3.54 -0.67 -2.41
N MET A 12 -2.55 -0.24 -1.62
CA MET A 12 -1.90 -1.06 -0.59
C MET A 12 -2.89 -1.49 0.51
N LEU A 13 -3.84 -0.63 0.85
CA LEU A 13 -4.89 -0.92 1.82
C LEU A 13 -6.07 -1.70 1.21
N GLY A 14 -6.06 -1.97 -0.10
CA GLY A 14 -7.15 -2.66 -0.79
C GLY A 14 -8.45 -1.84 -0.86
N ILE A 15 -8.38 -0.52 -0.67
CA ILE A 15 -9.54 0.36 -0.60
C ILE A 15 -9.97 0.74 -2.03
N LYS A 16 -11.26 0.59 -2.33
CA LYS A 16 -11.82 1.06 -3.60
C LYS A 16 -11.90 2.58 -3.61
N GLN A 17 -11.74 3.17 -4.80
CA GLN A 17 -11.81 4.62 -4.97
C GLN A 17 -13.18 5.18 -4.54
N GLU A 18 -14.25 4.42 -4.77
CA GLU A 18 -15.60 4.72 -4.30
C GLU A 18 -15.70 4.75 -2.77
N SER A 19 -15.07 3.79 -2.07
CA SER A 19 -15.04 3.74 -0.61
C SER A 19 -14.33 4.96 -0.03
N LEU A 20 -13.17 5.33 -0.61
CA LEU A 20 -12.46 6.54 -0.20
C LEU A 20 -13.30 7.80 -0.46
N ALA A 21 -14.05 7.85 -1.56
CA ALA A 21 -14.94 8.96 -1.88
C ALA A 21 -16.07 9.10 -0.86
N LEU A 22 -16.66 7.98 -0.43
CA LEU A 22 -17.68 7.93 0.60
C LEU A 22 -17.15 8.46 1.94
N ASP A 23 -15.95 8.03 2.36
CA ASP A 23 -15.32 8.47 3.61
C ASP A 23 -14.98 9.97 3.60
N LEU A 24 -14.61 10.50 2.43
CA LEU A 24 -14.30 11.91 2.22
C LEU A 24 -15.55 12.78 2.02
N GLY A 25 -16.72 12.18 1.81
CA GLY A 25 -17.97 12.87 1.47
C GLY A 25 -17.93 13.57 0.11
N VAL A 26 -17.17 13.03 -0.84
CA VAL A 26 -16.99 13.59 -2.20
C VAL A 26 -17.37 12.55 -3.25
N THR A 27 -17.37 12.93 -4.54
CA THR A 27 -17.63 11.96 -5.61
C THR A 27 -16.35 11.21 -6.00
N GLN A 28 -16.51 10.02 -6.58
CA GLN A 28 -15.38 9.22 -7.10
C GLN A 28 -14.52 10.02 -8.10
N SER A 29 -15.15 10.86 -8.93
CA SER A 29 -14.45 11.75 -9.86
C SER A 29 -13.54 12.74 -9.12
N THR A 30 -13.99 13.33 -8.01
CA THR A 30 -13.16 14.24 -7.22
C THR A 30 -11.96 13.53 -6.62
N VAL A 31 -12.13 12.26 -6.18
CA VAL A 31 -11.00 11.45 -5.70
C VAL A 31 -10.00 11.15 -6.83
N SER A 32 -10.48 10.86 -8.03
CA SER A 32 -9.61 10.71 -9.21
C SER A 32 -8.81 11.99 -9.49
N ASP A 33 -9.46 13.15 -9.40
CA ASP A 33 -8.79 14.44 -9.58
C ASP A 33 -7.73 14.68 -8.50
N TYR A 34 -8.04 14.31 -7.24
CA TYR A 34 -7.09 14.37 -6.13
C TYR A 34 -5.88 13.46 -6.35
N GLU A 35 -6.06 12.24 -6.87
CA GLU A 35 -4.96 11.31 -7.16
C GLU A 35 -4.05 11.80 -8.31
N GLN A 36 -4.56 12.61 -9.22
CA GLN A 36 -3.78 13.17 -10.34
C GLN A 36 -2.98 14.42 -9.97
N LYS A 37 -3.40 15.14 -8.91
CA LYS A 37 -2.73 16.36 -8.47
C LYS A 37 -1.35 16.11 -7.88
N GLU A 38 -0.40 16.98 -8.21
CA GLU A 38 0.95 16.92 -7.66
C GLU A 38 1.01 17.36 -6.20
N GLN A 39 0.25 18.40 -5.87
CA GLN A 39 0.02 18.87 -4.51
C GLN A 39 -1.47 19.07 -4.25
N LEU A 40 -1.90 18.74 -3.04
CA LEU A 40 -3.26 18.93 -2.54
C LEU A 40 -3.23 19.91 -1.38
N GLU A 41 -4.37 20.54 -1.12
CA GLU A 41 -4.56 21.35 0.08
C GLU A 41 -4.40 20.50 1.34
N ASP A 42 -3.75 21.05 2.37
CA ASP A 42 -3.51 20.36 3.63
C ASP A 42 -4.80 19.85 4.28
N LYS A 43 -5.93 20.58 4.11
CA LYS A 43 -7.26 20.15 4.57
C LYS A 43 -7.73 18.84 3.92
N ILE A 44 -7.41 18.62 2.65
CA ILE A 44 -7.77 17.40 1.92
C ILE A 44 -6.83 16.27 2.35
N LEU A 45 -5.54 16.55 2.47
CA LEU A 45 -4.55 15.61 2.99
C LEU A 45 -4.90 15.10 4.38
N GLU A 46 -5.37 15.98 5.27
CA GLU A 46 -5.80 15.61 6.62
C GLU A 46 -7.02 14.66 6.58
N LYS A 47 -8.02 14.99 5.76
CA LYS A 47 -9.19 14.11 5.58
C LYS A 47 -8.80 12.74 5.00
N VAL A 48 -7.90 12.72 4.01
CA VAL A 48 -7.40 11.48 3.41
C VAL A 48 -6.57 10.68 4.41
N SER A 49 -5.75 11.35 5.22
CA SER A 49 -4.98 10.77 6.32
C SER A 49 -5.89 10.09 7.35
N GLN A 50 -7.00 10.73 7.71
CA GLN A 50 -8.01 10.17 8.61
C GLN A 50 -8.75 8.97 7.97
N ALA A 51 -9.19 9.09 6.72
CA ALA A 51 -9.89 8.02 6.01
C ALA A 51 -9.01 6.78 5.82
N LEU A 52 -7.76 6.96 5.42
CA LEU A 52 -6.80 5.88 5.23
C LEU A 52 -6.10 5.44 6.53
N LYS A 53 -6.36 6.12 7.65
CA LYS A 53 -5.72 5.91 8.97
C LYS A 53 -4.19 5.88 8.93
N VAL A 54 -3.60 6.73 8.10
CA VAL A 54 -2.15 6.88 7.94
C VAL A 54 -1.74 8.31 8.24
N PRO A 55 -0.55 8.55 8.83
CA PRO A 55 -0.11 9.90 9.15
C PRO A 55 0.06 10.73 7.87
N MET A 56 -0.27 12.02 7.94
CA MET A 56 -0.08 12.95 6.81
C MET A 56 1.35 12.96 6.27
N GLU A 57 2.34 12.77 7.17
CA GLU A 57 3.75 12.64 6.82
C GLU A 57 4.01 11.43 5.92
N ALA A 58 3.28 10.32 6.05
CA ALA A 58 3.44 9.17 5.15
C ALA A 58 2.95 9.50 3.74
N ILE A 59 1.91 10.33 3.59
CA ILE A 59 1.42 10.78 2.29
C ILE A 59 2.42 11.76 1.65
N LYS A 60 3.03 12.64 2.45
CA LYS A 60 4.01 13.64 1.99
C LYS A 60 5.38 13.06 1.68
N ASN A 61 5.87 12.16 2.53
CA ASN A 61 7.23 11.60 2.50
C ASN A 61 7.32 10.21 1.85
N MET A 62 6.23 9.72 1.23
CA MET A 62 6.30 8.52 0.41
C MET A 62 7.21 8.80 -0.79
N ASN A 63 8.48 8.44 -0.65
CA ASN A 63 9.52 8.74 -1.62
C ASN A 63 9.54 7.66 -2.70
N ASN A 64 9.56 8.12 -3.95
CA ASN A 64 9.42 7.29 -5.14
C ASN A 64 10.54 6.22 -5.32
N GLU A 65 11.68 6.35 -4.66
CA GLU A 65 12.84 5.46 -4.87
C GLU A 65 12.65 4.05 -4.32
N ALA A 66 11.94 3.87 -3.19
CA ALA A 66 11.72 2.53 -2.65
C ALA A 66 10.78 1.66 -3.52
N THR A 67 9.99 2.29 -4.41
CA THR A 67 8.97 1.60 -5.22
C THR A 67 9.24 1.61 -6.72
N ILE A 68 10.03 2.56 -7.25
CA ILE A 68 10.46 2.53 -8.66
C ILE A 68 11.34 1.31 -8.93
N ASN A 69 12.20 0.89 -7.98
CA ASN A 69 12.93 -0.37 -8.10
C ASN A 69 12.00 -1.58 -8.23
N TYR A 70 10.87 -1.61 -7.50
CA TYR A 70 9.93 -2.72 -7.62
C TYR A 70 9.19 -2.71 -8.98
N ILE A 71 8.79 -1.55 -9.50
CA ILE A 71 8.03 -1.48 -10.76
C ILE A 71 8.93 -1.66 -11.99
N ASN A 72 10.18 -1.18 -11.95
CA ASN A 72 11.15 -1.41 -13.02
C ASN A 72 11.63 -2.87 -13.03
N THR A 73 11.83 -3.50 -11.87
CA THR A 73 12.18 -4.93 -11.80
C THR A 73 11.08 -5.85 -12.30
N PHE A 74 9.80 -5.46 -12.22
CA PHE A 74 8.68 -6.29 -12.70
C PHE A 74 8.26 -6.02 -14.16
N ASN A 75 8.57 -4.85 -14.73
CA ASN A 75 8.25 -4.55 -16.15
C ASN A 75 9.42 -4.85 -17.09
N ASP A 76 10.67 -4.85 -16.62
CA ASP A 76 11.85 -5.18 -17.45
C ASP A 76 12.19 -6.69 -17.44
N SER A 77 11.53 -7.46 -16.57
CA SER A 77 11.65 -8.93 -16.50
C SER A 77 10.91 -9.68 -17.61
N ALA A 78 10.56 -9.02 -18.71
CA ALA A 78 10.03 -9.69 -19.89
C ALA A 78 11.12 -10.19 -20.85
N ASN A 79 12.41 -9.78 -20.71
CA ASN A 79 13.38 -10.09 -21.78
C ASN A 79 14.89 -10.19 -21.44
N GLY A 80 15.32 -10.47 -20.21
CA GLY A 80 16.78 -10.49 -19.99
C GLY A 80 17.29 -11.10 -18.71
N ASN A 81 17.64 -12.38 -18.80
CA ASN A 81 18.75 -13.01 -18.09
C ASN A 81 18.59 -13.20 -16.57
N PHE A 82 18.13 -14.41 -16.25
CA PHE A 82 18.05 -15.07 -14.94
C PHE A 82 19.42 -15.35 -14.29
N ASN A 83 20.37 -14.41 -14.31
CA ASN A 83 21.70 -14.66 -13.76
C ASN A 83 22.29 -13.41 -13.07
N ASN A 84 22.69 -13.59 -11.81
CA ASN A 84 23.52 -12.69 -11.00
C ASN A 84 22.83 -11.59 -10.17
N TYR A 85 21.95 -11.98 -9.25
CA TYR A 85 22.10 -11.50 -7.88
C TYR A 85 21.92 -12.67 -6.92
N ASN A 86 23.00 -13.02 -6.22
CA ASN A 86 22.98 -13.89 -5.05
C ASN A 86 22.16 -13.23 -3.93
N CYS A 87 20.85 -13.16 -4.09
CA CYS A 87 19.93 -12.95 -2.99
C CYS A 87 19.64 -14.34 -2.42
N THR A 88 20.30 -14.70 -1.31
CA THR A 88 19.92 -15.79 -0.39
C THR A 88 18.59 -15.51 0.33
N PHE A 89 17.74 -14.69 -0.28
CA PHE A 89 16.49 -14.21 0.25
C PHE A 89 15.41 -14.51 -0.77
N ASN A 90 14.80 -15.69 -0.64
CA ASN A 90 13.65 -16.05 -1.44
C ASN A 90 12.41 -15.43 -0.78
N PRO A 91 11.79 -14.40 -1.39
CA PRO A 91 10.66 -13.70 -0.79
C PRO A 91 9.44 -14.61 -0.58
N ILE A 92 9.36 -15.74 -1.31
CA ILE A 92 8.31 -16.74 -1.12
C ILE A 92 8.43 -17.43 0.25
N ASP A 93 9.65 -17.78 0.68
CA ASP A 93 9.86 -18.50 1.94
C ASP A 93 9.47 -17.63 3.15
N LYS A 94 9.73 -16.32 3.08
CA LYS A 94 9.29 -15.36 4.11
C LYS A 94 7.78 -15.14 4.13
N LEU A 95 7.10 -15.25 2.99
CA LEU A 95 5.64 -15.15 2.94
C LEU A 95 4.98 -16.38 3.56
N VAL A 96 5.56 -17.56 3.33
CA VAL A 96 5.11 -18.82 3.96
C VAL A 96 5.29 -18.75 5.48
N GLU A 97 6.46 -18.30 5.96
CA GLU A 97 6.73 -18.12 7.39
C GLU A 97 5.74 -17.15 8.06
N LEU A 98 5.40 -16.03 7.39
CA LEU A 98 4.42 -15.08 7.90
C LEU A 98 3.01 -15.69 7.99
N TYR A 99 2.64 -16.51 7.00
CA TYR A 99 1.35 -17.21 6.98
C TYR A 99 1.25 -18.25 8.09
N GLU A 100 2.29 -19.06 8.29
CA GLU A 100 2.34 -20.04 9.36
C GLU A 100 2.23 -19.37 10.74
N ARG A 101 2.94 -18.25 10.94
CA ARG A 101 2.83 -17.47 12.19
C ARG A 101 1.43 -16.91 12.40
N MET A 102 0.80 -16.37 11.36
CA MET A 102 -0.55 -15.79 11.45
C MET A 102 -1.61 -16.86 11.77
N ILE A 103 -1.46 -18.08 11.22
CA ILE A 103 -2.32 -19.22 11.52
C ILE A 103 -2.15 -19.63 12.98
N LYS A 104 -0.91 -19.73 13.46
CA LYS A 104 -0.63 -20.09 14.85
C LYS A 104 -1.19 -19.06 15.84
N ASP A 105 -1.00 -17.77 15.58
CA ASP A 105 -1.54 -16.70 16.43
C ASP A 105 -3.08 -16.75 16.47
N ARG A 106 -3.72 -17.11 15.35
CA ARG A 106 -5.17 -17.30 15.27
C ARG A 106 -5.64 -18.50 16.09
N ASP A 107 -4.95 -19.62 15.99
CA ASP A 107 -5.29 -20.85 16.73
C ASP A 107 -5.13 -20.65 18.24
N GLU A 108 -4.07 -19.97 18.67
CA GLU A 108 -3.86 -19.60 20.08
C GLU A 108 -4.95 -18.64 20.59
N LEU A 109 -5.44 -17.74 19.75
CA LEU A 109 -6.53 -16.83 20.09
C LEU A 109 -7.86 -17.60 20.26
N ILE A 110 -8.12 -18.57 19.38
CA ILE A 110 -9.31 -19.44 19.44
C ILE A 110 -9.26 -20.35 20.67
N GLU A 111 -8.08 -20.87 21.03
CA GLU A 111 -7.91 -21.69 22.22
C GLU A 111 -8.14 -20.88 23.51
N LYS A 112 -7.68 -19.62 23.55
CA LYS A 112 -7.95 -18.70 24.68
C LYS A 112 -9.42 -18.28 24.79
N LEU A 113 -10.15 -18.24 23.68
CA LEU A 113 -11.58 -17.89 23.64
C LEU A 113 -12.51 -19.09 23.90
N SER A 114 -11.99 -20.32 23.85
CA SER A 114 -12.76 -21.56 24.09
C SER A 114 -12.58 -22.15 25.49
N LYS A 115 -11.85 -21.47 26.38
CA LYS A 115 -11.81 -21.70 27.84
C LYS A 115 -12.65 -20.66 28.58
#